data_AF-A0A6V8NZ04-F1
#
_entry.id   AF-A0A6V8NZ04-F1
#
_cell.length_a   1.000
_cell.length_b   1.000
_cell.length_c   1.000
_cell.angle_alpha   90.00
_cell.angle_beta   90.00
_cell.angle_gamma   90.00
#
_symmetry.space_group_name_H-M   'P 1'
#
loop_
_entity.id
_entity.type
_entity.pdbx_description
1 polymer ?
#
loop_
_entity_poly.entity_id
_entity_poly.type
_entity_poly.pdbx_seq_one_letter_code
_entity_poly.pdbx_strand_id
1 'polypeptide(L)' 'MKDLVVLKKPEGGRTGIGRFIFSDRYSVFDWGEMPDHIKNKGTALCIIGACLFEKLEEMGIKKPIILE' A
#
# COMPACT_ATOMS: atom_id res chain seq x y z
N MET A 1 6.10 3.17 5.57
CA MET A 1 6.09 4.04 4.38
C MET A 1 5.69 3.19 3.17
N LYS A 2 5.12 3.79 2.12
CA LYS A 2 4.83 3.11 0.85
C LYS A 2 5.30 3.99 -0.29
N ASP A 3 5.88 3.38 -1.31
CA ASP A 3 6.20 4.07 -2.56
C ASP A 3 5.15 3.75 -3.60
N LEU A 4 4.77 4.72 -4.43
CA LEU A 4 3.81 4.53 -5.52
C LEU A 4 4.56 4.48 -6.86
N VAL A 5 4.46 3.36 -7.55
CA VAL A 5 4.88 3.22 -8.94
C VAL A 5 3.66 3.37 -9.83
N VAL A 6 3.68 4.32 -10.76
CA VAL A 6 2.60 4.51 -11.73
C VAL A 6 2.79 3.51 -12.87
N LEU A 7 1.89 2.54 -12.98
CA LEU A 7 1.87 1.57 -14.08
C LEU A 7 1.11 2.12 -15.30
N LYS A 8 0.01 2.84 -15.04
CA LYS A 8 -0.77 3.55 -16.07
C LYS A 8 -1.15 4.92 -15.54
N LYS A 9 -0.81 5.97 -16.27
CA LYS A 9 -1.19 7.34 -15.90
C LYS A 9 -2.71 7.53 -16.04
N PRO A 10 -3.33 8.39 -15.20
CA PRO A 10 -4.70 8.82 -15.42
C PRO A 10 -4.79 9.66 -16.71
N GLU A 11 -5.82 9.43 -17.52
CA GLU A 11 -6.00 10.11 -18.81
C GLU A 11 -7.50 10.33 -19.12
N GLY A 12 -7.84 11.49 -19.67
CA GLY A 12 -9.20 11.79 -20.16
C GLY A 12 -10.30 11.57 -19.14
N GLY A 13 -10.05 11.91 -17.86
CA GLY A 13 -11.00 11.72 -16.76
C GLY A 13 -11.09 10.29 -16.20
N ARG A 14 -10.31 9.35 -16.73
CA ARG A 14 -10.23 7.97 -16.22
C ARG A 14 -9.09 7.83 -15.21
N THR A 15 -9.31 6.97 -14.21
CA THR A 15 -8.28 6.65 -13.21
C THR A 15 -7.12 5.88 -13.84
N GLY A 16 -5.92 6.13 -13.30
CA GLY A 16 -4.71 5.37 -13.63
C GLY A 16 -4.62 4.07 -12.81
N ILE A 17 -3.53 3.33 -13.03
CA ILE A 17 -3.17 2.15 -12.27
C ILE A 17 -1.83 2.43 -11.59
N GLY A 18 -1.77 2.23 -10.28
CA GLY A 18 -0.57 2.37 -9.47
C GLY A 18 -0.30 1.11 -8.66
N ARG A 19 0.98 0.83 -8.41
CA ARG A 19 1.45 -0.25 -7.55
C ARG A 19 2.11 0.34 -6.32
N PHE A 20 1.68 -0.10 -5.14
CA PHE A 20 2.31 0.30 -3.89
C PHE A 20 3.40 -0.70 -3.50
N ILE A 21 4.61 -0.19 -3.27
CA ILE A 21 5.74 -0.95 -2.73
C ILE A 21 5.86 -0.63 -1.25
N PHE A 22 5.69 -1.63 -0.40
CA PHE A 22 5.77 -1.47 1.05
C PHE A 22 7.22 -1.63 1.51
N SER A 23 7.75 -0.64 2.21
CA SER A 23 9.12 -0.65 2.69
C SER A 23 9.20 -0.86 4.20
N ASP A 24 10.39 -1.29 4.67
CA ASP A 24 10.72 -1.44 6.09
C ASP A 24 10.98 -0.10 6.81
N ARG A 25 10.88 1.01 6.07
CA ARG A 25 10.98 2.38 6.58
C ARG A 25 9.79 2.79 7.42
N TYR A 26 10.05 3.53 8.48
CA TYR A 26 9.04 4.13 9.35
C TYR A 26 9.38 5.59 9.67
N SER A 27 8.35 6.32 10.09
CA SER A 27 8.44 7.69 10.62
C SER A 27 7.79 7.68 11.99
N VAL A 28 8.36 8.43 12.92
CA VAL A 28 7.75 8.71 14.20
C VAL A 28 7.36 10.18 14.18
N PHE A 29 6.06 10.46 14.32
CA PHE A 29 5.49 11.78 14.06
C PHE A 29 5.91 12.29 12.66
N ASP A 30 6.23 13.59 12.56
CA ASP A 30 6.57 14.28 11.32
C ASP A 30 8.08 14.28 11.01
N TRP A 31 8.86 13.41 11.66
CA TRP A 31 10.33 13.37 11.50
C TRP A 31 10.78 12.92 10.10
N GLY A 32 9.90 12.27 9.34
CA GLY A 32 10.27 11.63 8.09
C GLY A 32 10.90 10.26 8.34
N GLU A 33 11.71 9.78 7.39
CA GLU A 33 12.33 8.46 7.52
C GLU A 33 13.33 8.41 8.69
N MET A 34 13.15 7.40 9.56
CA MET A 34 14.13 7.07 10.60
C MET A 34 15.37 6.38 10.01
N PRO A 35 16.56 6.55 10.61
CA PRO A 35 17.81 5.95 10.11
C PRO A 35 17.82 4.42 10.23
N ASP A 36 17.10 3.88 11.23
CA ASP A 36 16.94 2.44 11.41
C ASP A 36 15.74 1.93 10.62
N HIS A 37 15.82 0.67 10.17
CA HIS A 37 14.71 -0.02 9.51
C HIS A 37 14.16 -1.14 10.38
N ILE A 38 12.83 -1.31 10.37
CA ILE A 38 12.18 -2.42 11.07
C ILE A 38 12.05 -3.57 10.08
N LYS A 39 12.89 -4.59 10.26
CA LYS A 39 12.95 -5.77 9.40
C LYS A 39 11.56 -6.39 9.16
N ASN A 40 11.25 -6.67 7.90
CA ASN A 40 10.02 -7.31 7.42
C ASN A 40 8.72 -6.52 7.68
N LYS A 41 8.79 -5.27 8.16
CA LYS A 41 7.60 -4.46 8.40
C LYS A 41 6.81 -4.23 7.11
N GLY A 42 7.49 -3.97 5.99
CA GLY A 42 6.86 -3.76 4.70
C GLY A 42 6.04 -4.98 4.27
N THR A 43 6.66 -6.17 4.31
CA THR A 43 6.03 -7.45 3.99
C THR A 43 4.86 -7.74 4.93
N ALA A 44 5.05 -7.60 6.25
CA ALA A 44 4.00 -7.86 7.22
C ALA A 44 2.78 -6.95 7.00
N LEU A 45 3.00 -5.64 6.76
CA LEU A 45 1.92 -4.70 6.47
C LEU A 45 1.23 -4.98 5.13
N CYS A 46 1.95 -5.47 4.13
CA CYS A 46 1.38 -5.87 2.85
C CYS A 46 0.42 -7.05 3.03
N ILE A 47 0.86 -8.11 3.73
CA ILE A 47 0.05 -9.30 4.01
C ILE A 47 -1.17 -8.95 4.85
N ILE A 48 -0.99 -8.21 5.96
CA ILE A 48 -2.11 -7.79 6.82
C ILE A 48 -3.12 -6.96 6.01
N GLY A 49 -2.64 -6.01 5.20
CA GLY A 49 -3.49 -5.23 4.31
C GLY A 49 -4.29 -6.11 3.35
N ALA A 50 -3.64 -7.05 2.67
CA ALA A 50 -4.27 -7.99 1.75
C ALA A 50 -5.40 -8.78 2.45
N CYS A 51 -5.09 -9.43 3.57
CA CYS A 51 -6.08 -10.21 4.33
C CYS A 51 -7.27 -9.37 4.81
N LEU A 52 -7.03 -8.12 5.24
CA LEU A 52 -8.10 -7.23 5.67
C LEU A 52 -9.00 -6.81 4.50
N PHE A 53 -8.42 -6.48 3.34
CA PHE A 53 -9.20 -6.11 2.16
C PHE A 53 -10.02 -7.27 1.59
N GLU A 54 -9.51 -8.50 1.66
CA GLU A 54 -10.29 -9.70 1.31
C GLU A 54 -11.49 -9.88 2.24
N LYS A 55 -11.28 -9.76 3.56
CA LYS A 55 -12.39 -9.83 4.52
C LYS A 55 -13.44 -8.73 4.32
N LEU A 56 -13.02 -7.51 3.99
CA LEU A 56 -13.96 -6.43 3.69
C LEU A 56 -14.80 -6.74 2.45
N GLU A 57 -14.20 -7.36 1.43
CA GLU A 57 -14.89 -7.79 0.21
C GLU A 57 -15.92 -8.89 0.50
N GLU A 58 -15.59 -9.85 1.37
CA GLU A 58 -16.55 -10.86 1.86
C GLU A 58 -17.75 -10.24 2.58
N MET A 59 -17.54 -9.09 3.24
CA MET A 59 -18.60 -8.31 3.88
C MET A 59 -19.38 -7.41 2.89
N GLY A 60 -19.09 -7.48 1.59
CA GLY A 60 -19.74 -6.67 0.55
C GLY A 60 -19.21 -5.25 0.41
N ILE A 61 -18.07 -4.93 1.04
CA ILE A 61 -17.43 -3.62 0.96
C ILE A 61 -16.47 -3.59 -0.23
N LYS A 62 -16.72 -2.70 -1.20
CA LYS A 62 -15.88 -2.57 -2.40
C LYS A 62 -14.48 -2.06 -2.04
N LYS A 63 -13.45 -2.73 -2.55
CA LYS A 63 -12.05 -2.29 -2.47
C LYS A 63 -11.58 -1.64 -3.78
N PRO A 64 -10.83 -0.53 -3.73
CA PRO A 64 -10.20 0.06 -4.91
C PRO A 64 -8.81 -0.54 -5.22
N ILE A 65 -8.48 -1.69 -4.65
CA ILE A 65 -7.13 -2.28 -4.66
C ILE A 65 -7.21 -3.69 -5.23
N ILE A 66 -6.29 -4.00 -6.14
CA ILE A 66 -6.04 -5.35 -6.65
C ILE A 66 -4.85 -5.92 -5.86
N LEU A 67 -4.96 -7.16 -5.42
CA LEU A 67 -3.91 -7.87 -4.69
C LEU A 67 -3.20 -8.79 -5.69
N GLU A 68 -1.91 -8.56 -5.91
CA GLU A 68 -1.01 -9.34 -6.77
C GLU A 68 0.25 -9.72 -5.99
#